data_AF-A0A5Q4GPH7-F1
#
_entry.id   AF-A0A5Q4GPH7-F1
#
_cell.length_a   1.000
_cell.length_b   1.000
_cell.length_c   1.000
_cell.angle_alpha   90.00
_cell.angle_beta   90.00
_cell.angle_gamma   90.00
#
_symmetry.space_group_name_H-M   'P 1'
#
loop_
_entity.id
_entity.type
_entity.pdbx_description
1 polymer ?
#
loop_
_entity_poly.entity_id
_entity_poly.type
_entity_poly.pdbx_seq_one_letter_code
_entity_poly.pdbx_strand_id
1 'polypeptide(L)'
;MTDTERRKEKSGLRRSLLIVLDTAGGIIEVVERMVNTIRHHCEDVTMVIPRRAMSAGTVLAMSGDRIMMGVHRFRGIRSPPTGCR
;
A
#
# COMPACT_ATOMS: atom_id res chain seq x y z
N MET A 1 -25.44 19.97 -6.03
CA MET A 1 -24.04 20.42 -6.06
C MET A 1 -23.31 19.62 -4.99
N THR A 2 -22.74 18.46 -5.25
CA THR A 2 -22.34 17.76 -6.48
C THR A 2 -22.36 16.25 -6.20
N ASP A 3 -22.76 15.49 -7.21
CA ASP A 3 -22.54 14.06 -7.37
C ASP A 3 -21.14 13.61 -6.95
N THR A 4 -21.02 12.57 -6.13
CA THR A 4 -19.92 11.62 -6.29
C THR A 4 -20.37 10.22 -5.86
N GLU A 5 -20.37 9.35 -6.85
CA GLU A 5 -20.77 7.97 -6.87
C GLU A 5 -20.00 7.08 -5.88
N ARG A 6 -20.66 6.06 -5.31
CA ARG A 6 -20.29 4.66 -5.64
C ARG A 6 -21.25 3.66 -5.04
N ARG A 7 -22.01 3.01 -5.94
CA ARG A 7 -22.62 1.71 -5.73
C ARG A 7 -21.52 0.71 -5.35
N LYS A 8 -21.52 0.15 -4.15
CA LYS A 8 -20.77 -1.10 -3.88
C LYS A 8 -21.74 -2.27 -3.95
N GLU A 9 -21.69 -2.88 -5.12
CA GLU A 9 -22.33 -4.10 -5.53
C GLU A 9 -22.17 -5.21 -4.48
N LYS A 10 -23.31 -5.75 -4.04
CA LYS A 10 -23.39 -6.94 -3.19
C LYS A 10 -22.93 -8.14 -4.03
N SER A 11 -21.70 -8.56 -3.87
CA SER A 11 -21.31 -9.95 -4.12
C SER A 11 -21.01 -10.59 -2.76
N GLY A 12 -21.39 -11.85 -2.57
CA GLY A 12 -21.11 -12.66 -1.38
C GLY A 12 -19.62 -12.98 -1.22
N LEU A 13 -18.79 -11.96 -1.33
CA LEU A 13 -17.34 -11.99 -1.37
C LEU A 13 -16.87 -11.43 -0.03
N ARG A 14 -15.97 -12.15 0.65
CA ARG A 14 -15.17 -11.57 1.73
C ARG A 14 -14.71 -10.19 1.27
N ARG A 15 -15.04 -9.14 2.03
CA ARG A 15 -14.72 -7.75 1.65
C ARG A 15 -13.22 -7.55 1.78
N SER A 16 -12.50 -7.98 0.76
CA SER A 16 -11.08 -7.82 0.61
C SER A 16 -10.80 -6.44 0.00
N LEU A 17 -9.83 -5.73 0.57
CA LEU A 17 -9.44 -4.40 0.14
C LEU A 17 -7.95 -4.40 -0.16
N LEU A 18 -7.59 -4.03 -1.39
CA LEU A 18 -6.21 -3.82 -1.80
C LEU A 18 -5.88 -2.33 -1.72
N ILE A 19 -4.82 -1.97 -0.99
CA ILE A 19 -4.36 -0.58 -0.86
C ILE A 19 -2.92 -0.52 -1.35
N VAL A 20 -2.68 0.28 -2.39
CA VAL A 20 -1.33 0.56 -2.90
C VAL A 20 -0.82 1.83 -2.22
N LEU A 21 0.30 1.73 -1.52
CA LEU A 21 0.85 2.80 -0.70
C LEU A 21 2.26 3.19 -1.16
N ASP A 22 2.40 4.40 -1.71
CA ASP A 22 3.69 5.08 -1.89
C ASP A 22 3.60 6.43 -1.16
N THR A 23 4.25 6.53 -0.01
CA THR A 23 4.21 7.74 0.80
C THR A 23 5.54 8.03 1.47
N ALA A 24 5.89 9.32 1.52
CA ALA A 24 7.04 9.83 2.26
C ALA A 24 6.73 10.07 3.76
N GLY A 25 5.49 9.87 4.20
CA GLY A 25 5.06 10.17 5.56
C GLY A 25 3.64 10.72 5.61
N GLY A 26 3.32 11.38 6.71
CA GLY A 26 2.02 12.00 6.88
C GLY A 26 1.70 12.22 8.36
N ILE A 27 0.46 12.62 8.59
CA ILE A 27 -0.09 12.85 9.92
C ILE A 27 -0.70 11.55 10.43
N ILE A 28 -0.27 11.10 11.61
CA ILE A 28 -0.67 9.79 12.15
C ILE A 28 -2.15 9.74 12.54
N GLU A 29 -2.74 10.84 13.03
CA GLU A 29 -4.15 10.86 13.42
C GLU A 29 -5.08 10.63 12.22
N VAL A 30 -4.68 11.09 11.02
CA VAL A 30 -5.43 10.84 9.79
C VAL A 30 -5.35 9.37 9.40
N VAL A 31 -4.16 8.78 9.50
CA VAL A 31 -3.93 7.35 9.22
C VAL A 31 -4.75 6.48 10.16
N GLU A 32 -4.76 6.76 11.45
CA GLU A 32 -5.55 5.99 12.42
C GLU A 32 -7.05 6.01 12.09
N ARG A 33 -7.58 7.17 11.71
CA ARG A 33 -8.99 7.28 11.28
C ARG A 33 -9.25 6.46 10.01
N MET A 34 -8.34 6.49 9.03
CA MET A 34 -8.45 5.68 7.82
C MET A 34 -8.45 4.19 8.15
N VAL A 35 -7.49 3.73 8.96
CA VAL A 35 -7.40 2.33 9.40
C VAL A 35 -8.68 1.90 10.12
N ASN A 36 -9.20 2.73 11.02
CA ASN A 36 -10.40 2.42 11.76
C ASN A 36 -11.60 2.26 10.80
N THR A 37 -11.80 3.19 9.87
CA THR A 37 -12.88 3.08 8.87
C THR A 37 -12.73 1.85 7.98
N ILE A 38 -11.50 1.52 7.56
CA ILE A 38 -11.21 0.35 6.72
C ILE A 38 -11.55 -0.94 7.46
N ARG A 39 -11.10 -1.09 8.72
CA ARG A 39 -11.37 -2.29 9.55
C ARG A 39 -12.85 -2.48 9.87
N HIS A 40 -13.63 -1.40 9.94
CA HIS A 40 -15.09 -1.51 10.11
C HIS A 40 -15.80 -2.02 8.85
N HIS A 41 -15.22 -1.80 7.67
CA HIS A 41 -15.87 -2.11 6.40
C HIS A 41 -15.32 -3.35 5.68
N CYS A 42 -14.05 -3.70 5.89
CA CYS A 42 -13.34 -4.75 5.18
C CYS A 42 -12.67 -5.70 6.19
N GLU A 43 -12.73 -7.00 5.92
CA GLU A 43 -12.17 -8.04 6.80
C GLU A 43 -10.75 -8.46 6.41
N ASP A 44 -10.38 -8.31 5.14
CA ASP A 44 -9.06 -8.71 4.62
C ASP A 44 -8.43 -7.54 3.89
N VAL A 45 -7.36 -6.97 4.44
CA VAL A 45 -6.70 -5.79 3.87
C VAL A 45 -5.30 -6.17 3.40
N THR A 46 -5.07 -6.06 2.09
CA THR A 46 -3.76 -6.28 1.48
C THR A 46 -3.10 -4.94 1.14
N MET A 47 -1.93 -4.70 1.72
CA MET A 47 -1.11 -3.51 1.54
C MET A 47 -0.01 -3.79 0.51
N VAL A 48 0.07 -3.00 -0.55
CA VAL A 48 1.10 -3.12 -1.57
C VAL A 48 2.02 -1.90 -1.51
N ILE A 49 3.30 -2.12 -1.25
CA ILE A 49 4.33 -1.08 -1.17
C ILE A 49 5.29 -1.26 -2.35
N PRO A 50 5.08 -0.55 -3.47
CA PRO A 50 5.94 -0.69 -4.65
C PRO A 50 7.32 -0.05 -4.46
N ARG A 51 7.41 1.02 -3.66
CA ARG A 51 8.65 1.81 -3.50
C ARG A 51 9.04 2.03 -2.05
N ARG A 52 8.29 2.84 -1.31
CA ARG A 52 8.57 3.13 0.11
C ARG A 52 7.30 3.56 0.84
N ALA A 53 7.23 3.20 2.12
CA ALA A 53 6.23 3.71 3.05
C ALA A 53 6.97 4.17 4.31
N MET A 54 7.10 5.49 4.49
CA MET A 54 7.85 6.07 5.59
C MET A 54 6.91 6.59 6.69
N SER A 55 7.33 6.51 7.96
CA SER A 55 6.62 7.05 9.14
C SER A 55 5.15 6.62 9.22
N ALA A 56 4.18 7.54 9.14
CA ALA A 56 2.76 7.23 9.20
C ALA A 56 2.31 6.21 8.12
N GLY A 57 2.99 6.18 6.97
CA GLY A 57 2.75 5.16 5.96
C GLY A 57 3.13 3.75 6.41
N THR A 58 4.14 3.61 7.26
CA THR A 58 4.54 2.32 7.84
C THR A 58 3.45 1.81 8.79
N VAL A 59 2.89 2.68 9.63
CA VAL A 59 1.78 2.33 10.54
C VAL A 59 0.56 1.86 9.74
N LEU A 60 0.24 2.57 8.66
CA LEU A 60 -0.81 2.15 7.74
C LEU A 60 -0.50 0.78 7.14
N ALA A 61 0.70 0.56 6.61
CA ALA A 61 1.10 -0.73 6.05
C ALA A 61 1.02 -1.88 7.07
N MET A 62 1.46 -1.65 8.31
CA MET A 62 1.40 -2.63 9.40
C MET A 62 -0.02 -2.92 9.88
N SER A 63 -0.97 -2.01 9.62
CA SER A 63 -2.36 -2.19 10.03
C SER A 63 -3.15 -3.18 9.18
N GLY A 64 -2.64 -3.52 7.98
CA GLY A 64 -3.25 -4.49 7.08
C GLY A 64 -2.83 -5.93 7.36
N ASP A 65 -3.62 -6.88 6.88
CA ASP A 65 -3.46 -8.32 7.13
C ASP A 65 -2.35 -8.96 6.28
N ARG A 66 -2.12 -8.44 5.06
CA ARG A 66 -1.04 -8.89 4.17
C ARG A 66 -0.26 -7.70 3.66
N ILE A 67 1.06 -7.83 3.62
CA ILE A 67 1.96 -6.80 3.10
C ILE A 67 2.77 -7.38 1.94
N MET A 68 2.61 -6.80 0.75
CA MET A 68 3.36 -7.12 -0.45
C MET A 68 4.30 -5.97 -0.76
N MET A 69 5.61 -6.19 -0.58
CA MET A 69 6.62 -5.22 -0.92
C MET A 69 7.28 -5.59 -2.25
N GLY A 70 7.38 -4.62 -3.17
CA GLY A 70 8.13 -4.80 -4.41
C GLY A 70 9.61 -4.93 -4.11
N VAL A 71 10.29 -5.92 -4.71
CA VAL A 71 11.74 -6.09 -4.54
C VAL A 71 12.44 -4.94 -5.26
N HIS A 72 12.82 -3.90 -4.51
CA HIS A 72 13.58 -2.78 -5.07
C HIS A 72 15.02 -3.22 -5.32
N ARG A 73 15.26 -3.89 -6.46
CA ARG A 73 16.60 -4.33 -6.85
C ARG A 73 17.43 -3.12 -7.26
N PHE A 74 18.27 -2.64 -6.35
CA PHE A 74 19.33 -1.70 -6.67
C PHE A 74 20.27 -2.36 -7.70
N ARG A 75 20.08 -2.02 -8.98
CA ARG A 75 21.06 -2.34 -10.02
C ARG A 75 22.22 -1.38 -9.83
N GLY A 76 23.14 -1.75 -8.94
CA GLY A 76 24.46 -1.15 -8.88
C GLY A 76 25.10 -1.18 -10.26
N ILE A 77 25.91 -0.15 -10.54
CA ILE A 77 26.67 0.04 -11.78
C ILE A 77 27.14 -1.30 -12.32
N ARG A 78 26.66 -1.65 -13.52
CA ARG A 78 27.23 -2.73 -14.31
C ARG A 78 28.69 -2.33 -14.49
N SER A 79 29.62 -3.05 -13.88
CA SER A 79 31.04 -2.94 -14.24
C SER A 79 31.13 -3.07 -15.76
N PRO A 80 31.87 -2.20 -16.47
CA PRO A 80 32.08 -2.39 -17.89
C PRO A 80 32.70 -3.79 -18.09
N PRO A 81 32.27 -4.57 -19.10
CA PRO A 81 32.94 -5.82 -19.39
C PRO A 81 34.39 -5.49 -19.73
N THR A 82 35.33 -5.88 -18.86
CA THR A 82 36.74 -5.91 -19.21
C THR A 82 36.87 -6.88 -20.38
N GLY A 83 37.04 -6.31 -21.58
CA GLY A 83 37.38 -7.07 -22.77
C GLY A 83 38.75 -7.70 -22.54
N CYS A 84 38.76 -9.00 -22.28
CA CYS A 84 39.96 -9.80 -22.40
C CYS A 84 40.33 -9.83 -23.89
N ARG A 85 41.41 -9.12 -24.22
CA ARG A 85 42.25 -9.41 -25.37
C ARG A 85 43.04 -10.69 -25.11
#